data_AF-W1XZE2-F1
#
_entry.id   AF-W1XZE2-F1
#
_cell.length_a   1.000
_cell.length_b   1.000
_cell.length_c   1.000
_cell.angle_alpha   90.00
_cell.angle_beta   90.00
_cell.angle_gamma   90.00
#
_symmetry.space_group_name_H-M   'P 1'
#
loop_
_entity.id
_entity.type
_entity.pdbx_description
1 polymer ?
#
loop_
_entity_poly.entity_id
_entity_poly.type
_entity_poly.pdbx_seq_one_letter_code
_entity_poly.pdbx_strand_id
1 'polypeptide(L)' 'MSYSGERDNFAPHMALVPMVIEQTSRGERSFDIYSRLLKERVIFLTG' A
#
# COMPACT_ATOMS: atom_id res chain seq x y z
N MET A 1 -33.29 23.97 -10.72
CA MET A 1 -32.99 22.88 -9.76
C MET A 1 -31.71 22.19 -10.21
N SER A 2 -30.57 22.67 -9.77
CA SER A 2 -29.25 22.08 -10.04
C SER A 2 -28.91 21.14 -8.90
N TYR A 3 -28.90 19.83 -9.19
CA TYR A 3 -28.32 18.84 -8.28
C TYR A 3 -26.82 19.12 -8.18
N SER A 4 -26.40 19.70 -7.06
CA SER A 4 -25.00 19.72 -6.66
C SER A 4 -24.57 18.29 -6.40
N GLY A 5 -23.92 17.67 -7.39
CA GLY A 5 -23.16 16.46 -7.19
C GLY A 5 -22.04 16.75 -6.19
N GLU A 6 -22.30 16.42 -4.93
CA GLU A 6 -21.28 16.27 -3.91
C GLU A 6 -20.23 15.31 -4.48
N ARG A 7 -19.09 15.89 -4.83
CA ARG A 7 -17.96 15.15 -5.40
C ARG A 7 -17.56 14.08 -4.40
N ASP A 8 -17.44 12.85 -4.88
CA ASP A 8 -16.83 11.71 -4.20
C ASP A 8 -15.48 12.11 -3.58
N ASN A 9 -15.51 12.58 -2.34
CA ASN A 9 -14.32 12.74 -1.49
C ASN A 9 -14.06 11.45 -0.67
N PHE A 10 -14.68 10.35 -1.09
CA PHE A 10 -14.54 9.01 -0.52
C PHE A 10 -13.70 8.07 -1.41
N ALA A 11 -12.82 8.61 -2.25
CA ALA A 11 -11.61 7.87 -2.52
C ALA A 11 -10.76 8.01 -1.24
N PRO A 12 -10.65 6.99 -0.35
CA PRO A 12 -9.52 7.01 0.56
C PRO A 12 -8.33 7.23 -0.36
N HIS A 13 -7.46 8.18 -0.05
CA HIS A 13 -6.16 8.26 -0.67
C HIS A 13 -5.69 6.81 -0.70
N MET A 14 -5.67 6.17 -1.87
CA MET A 14 -5.11 4.83 -2.01
C MET A 14 -3.65 5.11 -1.76
N ALA A 15 -3.27 5.11 -0.48
CA ALA A 15 -1.99 5.57 0.00
C ALA A 15 -1.02 4.76 -0.83
N LEU A 16 -0.30 5.42 -1.72
CA LEU A 16 0.56 4.75 -2.69
C LEU A 16 1.61 4.04 -1.84
N VAL A 17 1.39 2.74 -1.58
CA VAL A 17 2.28 1.95 -0.76
C VAL A 17 3.53 1.71 -1.61
N PRO A 18 4.71 2.14 -1.16
CA PRO A 18 5.92 1.97 -1.95
C PRO A 18 6.21 0.49 -2.18
N MET A 19 6.53 0.15 -3.43
CA MET A 19 7.01 -1.15 -3.82
C MET A 19 8.52 -1.24 -3.57
N VAL A 20 8.98 -2.35 -3.02
CA VAL A 20 10.38 -2.67 -2.78
C VAL A 20 10.77 -3.95 -3.53
N ILE A 21 12.04 -4.04 -3.93
CA ILE A 21 12.60 -5.20 -4.61
C ILE A 21 13.56 -5.92 -3.66
N GLU A 22 13.29 -7.19 -3.36
CA GLU A 22 14.18 -8.07 -2.60
C GLU A 22 15.07 -8.87 -3.56
N GLN A 23 16.38 -8.76 -3.38
CA GLN A 23 17.37 -9.60 -4.07
C GLN A 23 17.48 -10.95 -3.36
N THR A 24 17.27 -12.04 -4.10
CA THR A 24 17.46 -13.41 -3.61
C THR A 24 18.49 -14.14 -4.49
N SER A 25 19.06 -15.24 -4.01
CA SER A 25 20.01 -16.04 -4.78
C SER A 25 19.44 -16.62 -6.08
N ARG A 26 18.10 -16.63 -6.24
CA ARG A 26 17.39 -17.08 -7.45
C ARG A 26 16.88 -15.91 -8.32
N GLY A 27 17.12 -14.66 -7.94
CA GLY A 27 16.68 -13.46 -8.66
C GLY A 27 15.94 -12.44 -7.80
N GLU A 28 15.19 -11.55 -8.42
CA GLU A 28 14.49 -10.44 -7.78
C GLU A 28 13.03 -10.77 -7.47
N ARG A 29 12.52 -10.29 -6.34
CA ARG A 29 11.10 -10.39 -5.98
C ARG A 29 10.58 -9.05 -5.50
N SER A 30 9.48 -8.59 -6.09
CA SER A 30 8.79 -7.37 -5.66
C SER A 30 7.85 -7.66 -4.49
N PHE A 31 7.82 -6.72 -3.55
CA PHE A 31 6.93 -6.70 -2.40
C PHE A 31 6.40 -5.28 -2.20
N ASP A 32 5.24 -5.13 -1.60
CA ASP A 32 4.93 -3.87 -0.92
C ASP A 32 5.74 -3.81 0.40
N ILE A 33 5.98 -2.61 0.92
CA ILE A 33 6.82 -2.46 2.12
C ILE A 33 6.27 -3.24 3.34
N TYR A 34 4.94 -3.34 3.47
CA TYR A 34 4.33 -4.01 4.62
C TYR A 34 4.43 -5.53 4.51
N SER A 35 4.27 -6.11 3.32
CA SER A 35 4.44 -7.55 3.09
C SER A 35 5.89 -7.99 3.21
N ARG A 36 6.85 -7.13 2.82
CA ARG A 36 8.28 -7.39 3.06
C ARG A 36 8.60 -7.47 4.56
N LEU A 37 8.03 -6.56 5.36
CA LEU A 37 8.22 -6.53 6.81
C LEU A 37 7.46 -7.66 7.52
N LEU A 38 6.28 -8.05 7.02
CA LEU A 38 5.53 -9.20 7.52
C LEU A 38 6.28 -10.52 7.29
N LYS A 39 7.00 -10.67 6.17
CA LYS A 39 7.89 -11.81 5.92
C LYS A 39 8.95 -11.97 7.03
N GLU A 40 9.37 -10.85 7.62
CA GLU A 40 10.30 -10.78 8.77
C GLU A 40 9.58 -10.79 10.13
N ARG A 41 8.26 -10.99 10.13
CA ARG A 41 7.37 -11.02 11.30
C ARG A 41 7.24 -9.67 12.02
N VAL A 42 7.44 -8.56 11.32
CA VAL A 42 7.19 -7.20 11.83
C VAL A 42 5.77 -6.78 11.50
N ILE A 43 5.00 -6.39 12.52
CA ILE A 43 3.59 -5.98 12.40
C ILE A 43 3.46 -4.55 12.91
N PHE A 44 2.83 -3.69 12.11
CA PHE A 44 2.49 -2.32 12.51
C PHE A 44 1.06 -2.29 13.03
N LEU A 45 0.87 -1.74 14.23
CA LEU A 45 -0.43 -1.35 14.74
C LEU A 45 -0.52 0.17 14.59
N THR A 46 -1.27 0.63 13.59
CA THR A 46 -1.48 2.05 13.32
C THR A 46 -2.95 2.38 13.54
N GLY A 47 -3.24 3.43 14.31
CA GLY A 47 -4.57 3.92 14.63
C GLY A 47 -4.48 5.30 15.26
#